data_AF-A0A2A4WVQ8-F1
#
_entry.id   AF-A0A2A4WVQ8-F1
#
_cell.length_a   1.000
_cell.length_b   1.000
_cell.length_c   1.000
_cell.angle_alpha   90.00
_cell.angle_beta   90.00
_cell.angle_gamma   90.00
#
_symmetry.space_group_name_H-M   'P 1'
#
loop_
_entity.id
_entity.type
_entity.pdbx_description
1 polymer ?
#
loop_
_entity_poly.entity_id
_entity_poly.type
_entity_poly.pdbx_seq_one_letter_code
_entity_poly.pdbx_strand_id
1 'polypeptide(L)'
;MSIQDWGAIGESVSAIAIIVTLVYLSIQVKYARIAASNASRGDRVAGIHNIELQFMSDPEFRTLWAKLAGPGLSKIHEDVASEWDLSIDETLKIISYGASWVWLHWAQFRPIKTPEDEAELKNIISVWYGEGPMRTIS
;
A
#
# COMPACT_ATOMS: atom_id res chain seq x y z
N MET A 1 15.60 -23.06 -57.02
CA MET A 1 15.55 -21.99 -56.00
C MET A 1 16.73 -21.09 -56.24
N SER A 2 16.48 -19.83 -56.56
CA SER A 2 17.49 -18.83 -56.89
C SER A 2 18.18 -18.30 -55.63
N ILE A 3 19.34 -17.66 -55.78
CA ILE A 3 20.04 -17.02 -54.65
C ILE A 3 19.21 -15.86 -54.06
N GLN A 4 18.33 -15.26 -54.87
CA GLN A 4 17.40 -14.22 -54.45
C GLN A 4 16.27 -14.79 -53.58
N ASP A 5 15.81 -16.02 -53.86
CA ASP A 5 14.79 -16.71 -53.05
C ASP A 5 15.34 -16.99 -51.63
N TRP A 6 16.61 -17.39 -51.52
CA TRP A 6 17.28 -17.60 -50.25
C TRP A 6 17.49 -16.30 -49.45
N GLY A 7 17.81 -15.20 -50.14
CA GLY A 7 17.92 -13.86 -49.53
C GLY A 7 16.60 -13.38 -48.93
N ALA A 8 15.50 -13.51 -49.69
CA ALA A 8 14.16 -13.14 -49.22
C ALA A 8 13.69 -13.98 -48.02
N ILE A 9 14.03 -15.28 -47.99
CA ILE A 9 13.75 -16.15 -46.83
C ILE A 9 14.56 -15.68 -45.62
N GLY A 10 15.85 -15.38 -45.79
CA GLY A 10 16.72 -14.88 -44.70
C GLY A 10 16.22 -13.57 -44.10
N GLU A 11 15.79 -12.62 -44.94
CA GLU A 11 15.19 -11.36 -44.51
C GLU A 11 13.87 -11.57 -43.76
N SER A 12 13.01 -12.46 -44.26
CA SER A 12 11.73 -12.78 -43.62
C SER A 12 11.93 -13.42 -42.24
N VAL A 13 12.87 -14.37 -42.13
CA VAL A 13 13.21 -15.02 -40.85
C VAL A 13 13.80 -14.01 -39.87
N SER A 14 14.68 -13.12 -40.33
CA SER A 14 15.25 -12.05 -39.50
C SER A 14 14.18 -11.10 -38.98
N ALA A 15 13.25 -10.66 -39.84
CA ALA A 15 12.16 -9.79 -39.45
C ALA A 15 11.25 -10.45 -38.39
N ILE A 16 10.91 -11.73 -38.56
CA ILE A 16 10.14 -12.49 -37.58
C ILE A 16 10.88 -12.59 -36.25
N ALA A 17 12.19 -12.90 -36.28
CA ALA A 17 13.01 -12.98 -35.08
C ALA A 17 13.06 -11.65 -34.31
N ILE A 18 13.15 -10.52 -35.01
CA ILE A 18 13.10 -9.17 -34.42
C ILE A 18 11.73 -8.93 -33.76
N ILE A 19 10.64 -9.23 -34.46
CA ILE A 19 9.27 -9.06 -33.92
C ILE A 19 9.09 -9.88 -32.63
N VAL A 20 9.48 -11.15 -32.65
CA VAL A 20 9.40 -12.05 -31.48
C VAL A 20 10.22 -11.49 -30.32
N THR A 21 11.43 -11.00 -30.60
CA THR A 21 12.31 -10.40 -29.58
C THR A 21 11.70 -9.14 -28.98
N LEU A 22 11.10 -8.27 -29.78
CA LEU A 22 10.44 -7.05 -29.31
C LEU A 22 9.19 -7.36 -28.47
N VAL A 23 8.40 -8.36 -28.87
CA VAL A 23 7.26 -8.84 -28.08
C VAL A 23 7.74 -9.35 -26.72
N TYR A 24 8.78 -10.19 -26.72
CA TYR A 24 9.37 -10.72 -25.50
C TYR A 24 9.91 -9.62 -24.57
N LEU A 25 10.67 -8.66 -25.12
CA LEU A 25 11.19 -7.52 -24.37
C LEU A 25 10.07 -6.67 -23.78
N SER A 26 9.00 -6.43 -24.55
CA SER A 26 7.84 -5.65 -24.07
C SER A 26 7.16 -6.33 -22.89
N ILE A 27 7.03 -7.67 -22.94
CA ILE A 27 6.49 -8.46 -21.84
C ILE A 27 7.42 -8.38 -20.62
N GLN A 28 8.73 -8.53 -20.79
CA GLN A 28 9.68 -8.41 -19.69
C GLN A 28 9.65 -7.04 -19.02
N VAL A 29 9.65 -5.96 -19.81
CA VAL A 29 9.59 -4.58 -19.28
C VAL A 29 8.29 -4.37 -18.49
N LYS A 30 7.16 -4.90 -18.97
CA LYS A 30 5.89 -4.84 -18.23
C LYS A 30 6.02 -5.51 -16.87
N TYR A 31 6.53 -6.74 -16.80
CA TYR A 31 6.67 -7.46 -15.54
C TYR A 31 7.70 -6.83 -14.60
N ALA A 32 8.83 -6.36 -15.12
CA ALA A 32 9.83 -5.64 -14.34
C ALA A 32 9.23 -4.37 -13.71
N ARG A 33 8.40 -3.62 -14.44
CA ARG A 33 7.71 -2.44 -13.91
C ARG A 33 6.72 -2.79 -12.80
N ILE A 34 5.95 -3.86 -12.97
CA ILE A 34 5.02 -4.35 -11.94
C ILE A 34 5.79 -4.76 -10.68
N ALA A 35 6.88 -5.53 -10.84
CA ALA A 35 7.73 -5.96 -9.73
C ALA A 35 8.34 -4.76 -8.98
N ALA A 36 8.88 -3.77 -9.70
CA ALA A 36 9.42 -2.56 -9.10
C ALA A 36 8.36 -1.74 -8.35
N SER A 37 7.14 -1.65 -8.90
CA SER A 37 6.02 -1.00 -8.23
C SER A 37 5.64 -1.71 -6.93
N ASN A 38 5.61 -3.04 -6.94
CA ASN A 38 5.30 -3.85 -5.76
C ASN A 38 6.41 -3.78 -4.70
N ALA A 39 7.68 -3.81 -5.10
CA ALA A 39 8.80 -3.58 -4.19
C ALA A 39 8.70 -2.21 -3.52
N SER A 40 8.44 -1.16 -4.30
CA SER A 40 8.23 0.19 -3.77
C SER A 40 7.02 0.30 -2.83
N ARG A 41 5.94 -0.46 -3.08
CA ARG A 41 4.81 -0.59 -2.13
C ARG A 41 5.29 -1.23 -0.83
N GLY A 42 6.02 -2.34 -0.90
CA GLY A 42 6.60 -3.04 0.25
C GLY A 42 7.53 -2.15 1.09
N ASP A 43 8.42 -1.39 0.46
CA ASP A 43 9.34 -0.49 1.16
C ASP A 43 8.59 0.60 1.94
N ARG A 44 7.52 1.15 1.37
CA ARG A 44 6.66 2.12 2.08
C ARG A 44 5.95 1.51 3.28
N VAL A 45 5.47 0.28 3.13
CA VAL A 45 4.83 -0.48 4.22
C VAL A 45 5.81 -0.71 5.36
N ALA A 46 7.02 -1.16 5.04
CA ALA A 46 8.08 -1.35 6.03
C ALA A 46 8.43 -0.03 6.74
N GLY A 47 8.49 1.08 6.00
CA GLY A 47 8.69 2.41 6.57
C GLY A 47 7.59 2.81 7.55
N ILE A 48 6.32 2.65 7.18
CA ILE A 48 5.18 2.95 8.07
C ILE A 48 5.22 2.04 9.30
N HIS A 49 5.48 0.75 9.12
CA HIS A 49 5.60 -0.20 10.23
C HIS A 49 6.70 0.21 11.23
N ASN A 50 7.85 0.67 10.75
CA ASN A 50 8.93 1.15 11.62
C ASN A 50 8.54 2.41 12.40
N ILE A 51 7.86 3.36 11.75
CA ILE A 51 7.34 4.57 12.41
C ILE A 51 6.33 4.19 13.49
N GLU A 52 5.41 3.26 13.17
CA GLU A 52 4.41 2.76 14.11
C GLU A 52 5.07 2.04 15.30
N LEU A 53 6.05 1.17 15.05
CA LEU A 53 6.79 0.51 16.12
C LEU A 53 7.50 1.52 17.03
N GLN A 54 8.10 2.56 16.46
CA GLN A 54 8.71 3.62 17.25
C GLN A 54 7.66 4.34 18.10
N PHE A 55 6.50 4.68 17.51
CA PHE A 55 5.38 5.26 18.23
C PHE A 55 4.88 4.36 19.37
N MET A 56 4.77 3.05 19.15
CA MET A 56 4.27 2.10 20.14
C MET A 56 5.27 1.77 21.25
N SER A 57 6.57 1.80 20.95
CA SER A 57 7.62 1.42 21.90
C SER A 57 8.18 2.56 22.75
N ASP A 58 7.95 3.83 22.36
CA ASP A 58 8.48 5.01 23.06
C ASP A 58 7.36 5.90 23.67
N PRO A 59 7.13 5.83 24.99
CA PRO A 59 6.15 6.68 25.69
C PRO A 59 6.49 8.17 25.69
N GLU A 60 7.78 8.54 25.68
CA GLU A 60 8.21 9.93 25.64
C GLU A 60 7.87 10.54 24.29
N PHE A 61 8.14 9.80 23.20
CA PHE A 61 7.75 10.20 21.86
C PHE A 61 6.23 10.40 21.73
N ARG A 62 5.40 9.50 22.27
CA ARG A 62 3.92 9.68 22.26
C ARG A 62 3.48 10.91 23.03
N THR A 63 4.13 11.20 24.15
CA THR A 63 3.83 12.40 24.95
C THR A 63 4.13 13.68 24.14
N LEU A 64 5.26 13.71 23.42
CA LEU A 64 5.60 14.82 22.52
C LEU A 64 4.62 14.93 21.35
N TRP A 65 4.24 13.79 20.75
CA TRP A 65 3.25 13.73 19.68
C TRP A 65 1.89 14.28 20.11
N ALA A 66 1.42 13.91 21.31
CA ALA A 66 0.16 14.41 21.87
C ALA A 66 0.15 15.94 22.03
N LYS A 67 1.30 16.54 22.40
CA LYS A 67 1.45 18.00 22.51
C LYS A 67 1.36 18.70 21.15
N LEU A 68 1.79 18.04 20.08
CA LEU A 68 1.73 18.59 18.71
C LEU A 68 0.33 18.53 18.10
N ALA A 69 -0.56 17.68 18.63
CA ALA A 69 -1.88 17.43 18.06
C ALA A 69 -2.80 18.67 18.05
N GLY A 70 -2.47 19.70 18.84
CA GLY A 70 -3.26 20.91 18.95
C GLY A 70 -4.60 20.69 19.68
N PRO A 71 -5.30 21.77 20.06
CA PRO A 71 -6.42 21.70 20.99
C PRO A 71 -7.59 20.85 20.49
N GLY A 72 -7.79 20.76 19.16
CA GLY A 72 -8.85 19.96 18.56
C GLY A 72 -8.65 18.45 18.73
N LEU A 73 -7.48 17.93 18.33
CA LEU A 73 -7.19 16.50 18.50
C LEU A 73 -7.01 16.13 19.97
N SER A 74 -6.38 16.99 20.79
CA SER A 74 -6.23 16.73 22.22
C SER A 74 -7.59 16.47 22.88
N LYS A 75 -8.60 17.29 22.56
CA LYS A 75 -9.96 17.09 23.04
C LYS A 75 -10.57 15.77 22.57
N ILE A 76 -10.39 15.39 21.30
CA ILE A 76 -10.88 14.09 20.80
C ILE A 76 -10.26 12.93 21.59
N HIS A 77 -8.96 12.98 21.87
CA HIS A 77 -8.30 11.94 22.66
C HIS A 77 -8.80 11.92 24.11
N GLU A 78 -9.03 13.08 24.72
CA GLU A 78 -9.60 13.19 26.07
C GLU A 78 -11.03 12.63 26.15
N ASP A 79 -11.87 12.96 25.17
CA ASP A 79 -13.26 12.49 25.10
C ASP A 79 -13.28 10.95 24.97
N VAL A 80 -12.48 10.38 24.05
CA VAL A 80 -12.39 8.91 23.87
C VAL A 80 -11.81 8.22 25.10
N ALA A 81 -10.75 8.78 25.70
CA ALA A 81 -10.15 8.24 26.91
C ALA A 81 -11.17 8.17 28.06
N SER A 82 -11.97 9.24 28.23
CA SER A 82 -13.02 9.28 29.24
C SER A 82 -14.17 8.33 28.94
N GLU A 83 -14.57 8.18 27.67
CA GLU A 83 -15.68 7.31 27.28
C GLU A 83 -15.34 5.84 27.49
N TRP A 84 -14.09 5.45 27.22
CA TRP A 84 -13.66 4.04 27.23
C TRP A 84 -12.90 3.64 28.50
N ASP A 85 -12.82 4.52 29.49
CA ASP A 85 -12.06 4.32 30.74
C ASP A 85 -10.60 3.92 30.48
N LEU A 86 -9.96 4.65 29.56
CA LEU A 86 -8.58 4.45 29.16
C LEU A 86 -7.72 5.64 29.58
N SER A 87 -6.43 5.41 29.77
CA SER A 87 -5.47 6.51 29.80
C SER A 87 -5.33 7.16 28.42
N ILE A 88 -4.85 8.41 28.41
CA ILE A 88 -4.50 9.10 27.15
C ILE A 88 -3.44 8.31 26.37
N ASP A 89 -2.48 7.67 27.04
CA ASP A 89 -1.45 6.86 26.38
C ASP A 89 -2.04 5.61 25.69
N GLU A 90 -2.96 4.92 26.35
CA GLU A 90 -3.68 3.77 25.76
C GLU A 90 -4.57 4.19 24.59
N THR A 91 -5.26 5.31 24.74
CA THR A 91 -6.10 5.89 23.69
C THR A 91 -5.27 6.23 22.44
N LEU A 92 -4.12 6.87 22.62
CA LEU A 92 -3.19 7.19 21.53
C LEU A 92 -2.70 5.92 20.83
N LYS A 93 -2.42 4.83 21.56
CA LYS A 93 -2.02 3.55 20.96
C LYS A 93 -3.14 2.95 20.11
N ILE A 94 -4.36 2.90 20.61
CA ILE A 94 -5.49 2.30 19.89
C ILE A 94 -5.83 3.11 18.64
N ILE A 95 -5.89 4.44 18.76
CA ILE A 95 -6.21 5.33 17.65
C ILE A 95 -5.10 5.29 16.59
N SER A 96 -3.83 5.36 16.99
CA SER A 96 -2.70 5.22 16.04
C SER A 96 -2.72 3.87 15.34
N TYR A 97 -2.99 2.77 16.05
CA TYR A 97 -3.10 1.45 15.43
C TYR A 97 -4.22 1.39 14.38
N GLY A 98 -5.40 1.93 14.70
CA GLY A 98 -6.51 2.03 13.76
C GLY A 98 -6.18 2.90 12.55
N ALA A 99 -5.53 4.06 12.78
CA ALA A 99 -5.09 4.94 11.71
C ALA A 99 -4.02 4.28 10.82
N SER A 100 -3.04 3.60 11.41
CA SER A 100 -1.99 2.87 10.72
C SER A 100 -2.57 1.72 9.89
N TRP A 101 -3.60 1.02 10.39
CA TRP A 101 -4.34 0.06 9.59
C TRP A 101 -4.97 0.72 8.36
N VAL A 102 -5.65 1.86 8.52
CA VAL A 102 -6.23 2.61 7.39
C VAL A 102 -5.15 3.05 6.41
N TRP A 103 -4.05 3.67 6.87
CA TRP A 103 -2.98 4.13 5.99
C TRP A 103 -2.29 2.98 5.27
N LEU A 104 -2.00 1.88 5.97
CA LEU A 104 -1.40 0.70 5.36
C LEU A 104 -2.28 0.15 4.27
N HIS A 105 -3.59 0.03 4.48
CA HIS A 105 -4.46 -0.52 3.46
C HIS A 105 -4.82 0.55 2.42
N TRP A 106 -5.49 1.63 2.77
CA TRP A 106 -5.93 2.66 1.81
C TRP A 106 -4.82 3.39 1.07
N ALA A 107 -3.73 3.80 1.73
CA ALA A 107 -2.73 4.65 1.06
C ALA A 107 -1.87 3.88 0.07
N GLN A 108 -1.78 2.55 0.21
CA GLN A 108 -1.16 1.67 -0.79
C GLN A 108 -1.92 1.67 -2.13
N PHE A 109 -3.21 2.01 -2.12
CA PHE A 109 -4.08 2.02 -3.29
C PHE A 109 -4.19 3.39 -3.98
N ARG A 110 -3.56 4.45 -3.46
CA ARG A 110 -3.51 5.75 -4.17
C ARG A 110 -2.99 5.66 -5.62
N PRO A 111 -2.12 4.69 -6.00
CA PRO A 111 -1.73 4.46 -7.39
C PRO A 111 -2.52 3.35 -8.12
N ILE A 112 -3.76 2.98 -7.74
CA ILE A 112 -4.59 1.95 -8.43
C ILE A 112 -4.47 2.06 -9.94
N LYS A 113 -4.06 0.97 -10.60
CA LYS A 113 -3.97 0.89 -12.07
C LYS A 113 -4.64 -0.34 -12.68
N THR A 114 -5.10 -1.31 -11.87
CA THR A 114 -5.68 -2.56 -12.37
C THR A 114 -6.97 -2.96 -11.63
N PRO A 115 -7.84 -3.78 -12.25
CA PRO A 115 -9.06 -4.28 -11.61
C PRO A 115 -8.80 -5.17 -10.39
N GLU A 116 -7.67 -5.88 -10.34
CA GLU A 116 -7.29 -6.74 -9.22
C GLU A 116 -7.00 -5.92 -7.95
N ASP A 117 -6.27 -4.80 -8.09
CA ASP A 117 -6.02 -3.85 -6.98
C ASP A 117 -7.36 -3.33 -6.41
N GLU A 118 -8.36 -3.07 -7.26
CA GLU A 118 -9.68 -2.59 -6.84
C GLU A 118 -10.50 -3.68 -6.12
N ALA A 119 -10.42 -4.93 -6.59
CA ALA A 119 -11.08 -6.07 -5.96
C ALA A 119 -10.50 -6.34 -4.56
N GLU A 120 -9.17 -6.27 -4.42
CA GLU A 120 -8.49 -6.41 -3.13
C GLU A 120 -8.91 -5.30 -2.16
N LEU A 121 -8.95 -4.05 -2.62
CA LEU A 121 -9.43 -2.92 -1.83
C LEU A 121 -10.88 -3.14 -1.35
N LYS A 122 -11.79 -3.56 -2.23
CA LYS A 122 -13.18 -3.87 -1.87
C LYS A 122 -13.28 -4.96 -0.80
N ASN A 123 -12.43 -5.98 -0.89
CA ASN A 123 -12.37 -7.05 0.11
C ASN A 123 -11.85 -6.55 1.47
N ILE A 124 -10.84 -5.69 1.48
CA ILE A 124 -10.33 -5.11 2.74
C ILE A 124 -11.39 -4.21 3.39
N ILE A 125 -12.06 -3.37 2.60
CA ILE A 125 -13.15 -2.51 3.06
C ILE A 125 -14.31 -3.35 3.62
N SER A 126 -14.68 -4.45 2.95
CA SER A 126 -15.79 -5.29 3.41
C SER A 126 -15.50 -5.99 4.74
N VAL A 127 -14.25 -6.37 5.01
CA VAL A 127 -13.82 -6.87 6.33
C VAL A 127 -13.98 -5.82 7.41
N TRP A 128 -13.64 -4.56 7.11
CA TRP A 128 -13.74 -3.44 8.06
C TRP A 128 -15.18 -3.08 8.45
N TYR A 129 -16.08 -2.99 7.46
CA TYR A 129 -17.50 -2.71 7.70
C TYR A 129 -18.33 -3.96 8.03
N GLY A 130 -17.68 -5.13 8.02
CA GLY A 130 -18.23 -6.42 8.43
C GLY A 130 -18.33 -6.53 9.95
N GLU A 131 -17.68 -7.52 10.56
CA GLU A 131 -17.66 -7.72 12.01
C GLU A 131 -16.22 -7.55 12.57
N GLY A 132 -15.94 -6.35 13.08
CA GLY A 132 -14.66 -5.94 13.69
C GLY A 132 -14.83 -4.68 14.56
N PRO A 133 -13.89 -4.36 15.46
CA PRO A 133 -14.11 -3.74 16.79
C PRO A 133 -14.62 -2.29 16.82
N MET A 134 -14.88 -1.66 15.68
CA MET A 134 -15.33 -0.26 15.58
C MET A 134 -16.80 -0.11 15.19
N ARG A 135 -17.61 -1.16 15.35
CA ARG A 135 -19.05 -1.14 15.06
C ARG A 135 -19.92 -0.56 16.19
N THR A 136 -19.35 -0.21 17.33
CA THR A 136 -20.07 0.35 18.48
C THR A 136 -19.75 1.82 18.67
N ILE A 137 -20.11 2.64 17.68
CA ILE A 137 -20.35 4.07 17.90
C ILE A 137 -21.66 4.38 17.18
N SER A 138 -22.78 4.14 17.88
CA SER A 138 -24.12 4.58 17.52
C SER A 138 -24.79 5.19 18.73
#